data_AF-A0AAU5UNT0-F1
#
_entry.id   AF-A0AAU5UNT0-F1
#
_cell.length_a   1.000
_cell.length_b   1.000
_cell.length_c   1.000
_cell.angle_alpha   90.00
_cell.angle_beta   90.00
_cell.angle_gamma   90.00
#
_symmetry.space_group_name_H-M   'P 1'
#
loop_
_entity.id
_entity.type
_entity.pdbx_description
1 polymer ?
#
loop_
_entity_poly.entity_id
_entity_poly.type
_entity_poly.pdbx_seq_one_letter_code
_entity_poly.pdbx_strand_id
1 'polypeptide(L)' 'MTYEFDLVADSGELRFGENGFERARFLLSEFQPAVRVSLVGIPPARIRILANGCAAEIAPGLLADVEALAGTQLRYELLE' A
#
# COMPACT_ATOMS: atom_id res chain seq x y z
N MET A 1 16.90 -4.55 -9.15
CA MET A 1 16.91 -3.52 -8.07
C MET A 1 15.54 -3.56 -7.42
N THR A 2 15.49 -3.54 -6.11
CA THR A 2 14.24 -3.49 -5.33
C THR A 2 14.21 -2.20 -4.54
N TYR A 3 13.02 -1.65 -4.32
CA TYR A 3 12.81 -0.48 -3.47
C TYR A 3 11.67 -0.76 -2.49
N GLU A 4 11.77 -0.17 -1.31
CA GLU A 4 10.79 -0.31 -0.23
C GLU A 4 10.15 1.05 0.05
N PHE A 5 8.85 1.05 0.27
CA PHE A 5 8.11 2.25 0.66
C PHE A 5 6.88 1.85 1.46
N ASP A 6 6.36 2.79 2.24
CA ASP A 6 5.15 2.63 3.02
C ASP A 6 4.02 3.48 2.39
N LEU A 7 2.81 2.91 2.32
CA LEU A 7 1.57 3.66 2.22
C LEU A 7 1.01 3.85 3.61
N VAL A 8 1.04 5.07 4.12
CA VAL A 8 0.66 5.40 5.50
C VAL A 8 -0.72 6.03 5.51
N ALA A 9 -1.59 5.60 6.43
CA ALA A 9 -2.87 6.26 6.65
C ALA A 9 -2.65 7.74 7.00
N ASP A 10 -3.29 8.64 6.26
CA ASP A 10 -3.18 10.08 6.50
C ASP A 10 -3.77 10.46 7.88
N SER A 11 -4.80 9.73 8.30
CA SER A 11 -5.32 9.81 9.65
C SER A 11 -5.78 8.44 10.16
N GLY A 12 -5.52 8.19 11.45
CA GLY A 12 -6.00 7.00 12.16
C GLY A 12 -5.32 5.70 11.75
N GLU A 13 -6.13 4.70 11.42
CA GLU A 13 -5.74 3.31 11.15
C GLU A 13 -6.33 2.84 9.81
N LEU A 14 -5.76 1.78 9.24
CA LEU A 14 -6.28 1.12 8.05
C LEU A 14 -7.49 0.26 8.44
N ARG A 15 -8.61 0.46 7.75
CA ARG A 15 -9.89 -0.22 8.02
C ARG A 15 -10.32 -1.06 6.83
N PHE A 16 -9.61 -2.15 6.62
CA PHE A 16 -10.00 -3.11 5.60
C PHE A 16 -11.29 -3.83 6.01
N GLY A 17 -12.25 -3.85 5.08
CA GLY A 17 -13.39 -4.77 5.16
C GLY A 17 -12.97 -6.23 4.93
N GLU A 18 -13.95 -7.12 4.85
CA GLU A 18 -13.69 -8.53 4.55
C GLU A 18 -12.91 -8.68 3.23
N ASN A 19 -11.78 -9.38 3.29
CA ASN A 19 -10.84 -9.56 2.17
C ASN A 19 -10.26 -8.26 1.57
N GLY A 20 -10.48 -7.09 2.20
CA GLY A 20 -10.05 -5.79 1.67
C GLY A 20 -8.54 -5.72 1.50
N PHE A 21 -7.79 -6.22 2.49
CA PHE A 21 -6.33 -6.26 2.43
C PHE A 21 -5.82 -7.18 1.32
N GLU A 22 -6.42 -8.36 1.13
CA GLU A 22 -6.00 -9.28 0.07
C GLU A 22 -6.28 -8.73 -1.32
N ARG A 23 -7.38 -7.99 -1.50
CA ARG A 23 -7.66 -7.26 -2.73
C ARG A 23 -6.64 -6.15 -2.98
N ALA A 24 -6.31 -5.37 -1.95
CA ALA A 24 -5.30 -4.32 -2.06
C ALA A 24 -3.92 -4.91 -2.41
N ARG A 25 -3.53 -6.00 -1.74
CA ARG A 25 -2.31 -6.75 -2.04
C ARG A 25 -2.30 -7.28 -3.47
N PHE A 26 -3.41 -7.82 -3.97
CA PHE A 26 -3.52 -8.28 -5.35
C PHE A 26 -3.30 -7.12 -6.34
N LEU A 27 -4.02 -6.00 -6.16
CA LEU A 27 -3.87 -4.82 -7.03
C LEU A 27 -2.43 -4.28 -7.01
N LEU A 28 -1.84 -4.18 -5.83
CA LEU A 28 -0.46 -3.73 -5.64
C LEU A 28 0.58 -4.71 -6.21
N SER A 29 0.25 -5.99 -6.41
CA SER A 29 1.16 -6.98 -7.02
C SER A 29 0.98 -7.08 -8.53
N GLU A 30 -0.22 -6.77 -9.03
CA GLU A 30 -0.57 -6.83 -10.45
C GLU A 30 -0.15 -5.56 -11.21
N PHE A 31 -0.49 -4.39 -10.65
CA PHE A 31 -0.33 -3.09 -11.32
C PHE A 31 0.90 -2.32 -10.86
N GLN A 32 1.46 -2.71 -9.73
CA GLN A 32 2.81 -2.38 -9.32
C GLN A 32 3.53 -3.72 -9.16
N PRO A 33 4.80 -3.88 -9.55
CA PRO A 33 5.49 -5.15 -9.38
C PRO A 33 5.92 -5.37 -7.91
N ALA A 34 4.96 -5.29 -6.98
CA ALA A 34 5.19 -5.57 -5.57
C ALA A 34 5.51 -7.06 -5.39
N VAL A 35 6.67 -7.31 -4.80
CA VAL A 35 7.16 -8.63 -4.41
C VAL A 35 6.62 -9.02 -3.04
N ARG A 36 6.43 -8.03 -2.17
CA ARG A 36 5.90 -8.23 -0.83
C ARG A 36 5.02 -7.05 -0.43
N VAL A 37 3.85 -7.37 0.13
CA VAL A 37 2.92 -6.41 0.70
C VAL A 37 2.54 -6.89 2.10
N SER A 38 2.66 -6.04 3.11
CA SER A 38 2.38 -6.41 4.50
C SER A 38 1.80 -5.24 5.29
N LEU A 39 0.96 -5.54 6.27
CA LEU A 39 0.47 -4.54 7.22
C LEU A 39 1.47 -4.36 8.35
N VAL A 40 1.67 -3.11 8.78
CA VAL A 40 2.54 -2.78 9.91
C VAL A 40 1.79 -1.91 10.91
N GLY A 41 1.99 -2.23 12.20
CA GLY A 41 1.27 -1.62 13.33
C GLY A 41 0.14 -2.50 13.87
N ILE A 42 -0.26 -2.24 15.13
CA ILE A 42 -1.41 -2.86 15.80
C ILE A 42 -2.14 -1.75 16.57
N PRO A 43 -3.29 -1.23 16.10
CA PRO A 43 -3.93 -1.54 14.80
C PRO A 43 -3.05 -1.12 13.61
N PRO A 44 -3.24 -1.74 12.42
CA PRO A 44 -2.41 -1.46 11.26
C PRO A 44 -2.60 -0.01 10.81
N ALA A 45 -1.50 0.72 10.67
CA ALA A 45 -1.51 2.13 10.26
C ALA A 45 -0.81 2.36 8.91
N ARG A 46 -0.10 1.34 8.40
CA ARG A 46 0.64 1.43 7.14
C ARG A 46 0.67 0.10 6.39
N ILE A 47 0.76 0.20 5.07
CA ILE A 47 1.00 -0.91 4.16
C ILE A 47 2.45 -0.79 3.68
N ARG A 48 3.27 -1.77 4.04
CA ARG A 48 4.66 -1.85 3.61
C ARG A 48 4.77 -2.63 2.32
N ILE A 49 5.42 -2.04 1.33
CA ILE A 49 5.55 -2.59 -0.02
C ILE A 49 7.02 -2.67 -0.40
N LEU A 50 7.46 -3.87 -0.78
CA LEU A 50 8.73 -4.10 -1.46
C LEU A 50 8.43 -4.36 -2.93
N ALA A 51 8.94 -3.55 -3.85
CA ALA A 51 8.68 -3.66 -5.27
C ALA A 51 9.98 -3.79 -6.09
N ASN A 52 9.87 -4.46 -7.24
CA ASN A 52 10.97 -4.55 -8.21
C ASN A 52 11.02 -3.30 -9.10
N GLY A 53 12.22 -2.88 -9.49
CA GLY A 53 12.43 -1.81 -10.46
C GLY A 53 12.95 -0.52 -9.82
N CYS A 54 12.36 0.60 -10.22
CA CYS A 54 12.71 1.95 -9.79
C CYS A 54 11.61 2.49 -8.86
N ALA A 55 12.00 3.30 -7.87
CA ALA A 55 11.08 4.09 -7.08
C ALA A 55 10.29 5.03 -8.01
N ALA A 56 9.11 4.61 -8.41
CA ALA A 56 8.14 5.40 -9.11
C ALA A 56 6.96 5.61 -8.17
N GLU A 57 6.37 6.81 -8.21
CA GLU A 57 5.09 7.08 -7.55
C GLU A 57 4.06 6.03 -7.99
N ILE A 58 3.17 5.66 -7.07
CA ILE A 58 2.06 4.77 -7.39
C ILE A 58 1.14 5.50 -8.37
N ALA A 59 0.72 4.79 -9.43
CA ALA A 59 -0.23 5.34 -10.39
C ALA A 59 -1.48 5.86 -9.65
N PRO A 60 -1.93 7.11 -9.89
CA PRO A 60 -3.02 7.71 -9.11
C PRO A 60 -4.31 6.88 -9.05
N GLY A 61 -4.65 6.17 -10.13
CA GLY A 61 -5.79 5.27 -10.14
C GLY A 61 -5.63 4.07 -9.21
N LEU A 62 -4.44 3.46 -9.19
CA LEU A 62 -4.12 2.37 -8.27
C LEU A 62 -4.12 2.85 -6.81
N LEU A 63 -3.59 4.04 -6.55
CA LEU A 63 -3.61 4.63 -5.21
C LEU A 63 -5.06 4.82 -4.73
N ALA A 64 -5.92 5.41 -5.56
CA ALA A 64 -7.34 5.62 -5.22
C ALA A 64 -8.08 4.29 -4.95
N ASP A 65 -7.81 3.24 -5.72
CA ASP A 65 -8.40 1.91 -5.48
C ASP A 65 -7.94 1.31 -4.14
N VAL A 66 -6.67 1.48 -3.79
CA VAL A 66 -6.11 1.00 -2.51
C VAL A 66 -6.66 1.82 -1.33
N GLU A 67 -6.80 3.14 -1.47
CA GLU A 67 -7.43 4.03 -0.48
C GLU A 67 -8.90 3.63 -0.22
N ALA A 68 -9.65 3.34 -1.28
CA ALA A 68 -11.04 2.90 -1.17
C ALA A 68 -11.16 1.58 -0.38
N LEU A 69 -10.20 0.66 -0.56
CA LEU A 69 -10.15 -0.60 0.19
C LEU A 69 -9.67 -0.40 1.64
N ALA A 70 -8.74 0.53 1.86
CA ALA A 70 -8.20 0.87 3.17
C ALA A 70 -9.15 1.71 4.03
N GLY A 71 -10.17 2.31 3.42
CA GLY A 71 -11.17 3.15 4.08
C GLY A 71 -10.62 4.50 4.55
N THR A 72 -9.47 4.93 4.04
CA THR A 72 -8.78 6.18 4.39
C THR A 72 -7.85 6.63 3.27
N GLN A 73 -7.46 7.90 3.28
CA GLN A 73 -6.45 8.44 2.38
C GLN A 73 -5.06 7.92 2.77
N LEU A 74 -4.19 7.72 1.79
CA LEU A 74 -2.86 7.15 1.97
C LEU A 74 -1.80 8.12 1.45
N ARG A 75 -0.77 8.35 2.27
CA ARG A 75 0.43 9.07 1.84
C ARG A 75 1.55 8.10 1.50
N TYR A 76 2.27 8.42 0.44
CA TYR A 76 3.47 7.68 0.02
C TYR A 76 4.68 8.14 0.84
N GLU A 77 5.37 7.20 1.48
CA GLU A 77 6.64 7.44 2.17
C GLU A 77 7.72 6.48 1.66
N LEU A 78 8.72 7.01 0.97
CA LEU A 78 9.90 6.23 0.58
C LEU A 78 10.71 5.90 1.85
N LEU A 79 11.16 4.64 1.96
CA LEU A 79 12.08 4.23 3.01
C LEU A 79 13.51 4.38 2.47
N GLU A 80 14.32 5.20 3.15
CA GLU A 80 15.76 5.42 2.83
C GLU A 80 16.60 4.15 2.99
#